data_AF-A0A7H1J1V0-F1
#
_entry.id   AF-A0A7H1J1V0-F1
#
_cell.length_a   1.000
_cell.length_b   1.000
_cell.length_c   1.000
_cell.angle_alpha   90.00
_cell.angle_beta   90.00
_cell.angle_gamma   90.00
#
_symmetry.space_group_name_H-M   'P 1'
#
loop_
_entity.id
_entity.type
_entity.pdbx_description
1 polymer ?
#
loop_
_entity_poly.entity_id
_entity_poly.type
_entity_poly.pdbx_seq_one_letter_code
_entity_poly.pdbx_strand_id
1 'polypeptide(L)' 'MNRRKKIKDILTKRIKQANLKANPKKAKPKYISKAERAKMEEEATSNPDLVEITTETNDTKDA' A
#
# COMPACT_ATOMS: atom_id res chain seq x y z
N MET A 1 -30.44 -9.79 0.41
CA MET A 1 -29.36 -10.53 1.11
C MET A 1 -29.86 -10.93 2.49
N ASN A 2 -29.91 -12.23 2.80
CA ASN A 2 -30.31 -12.70 4.13
C ASN A 2 -29.43 -12.07 5.21
N ARG A 3 -30.00 -11.74 6.37
CA ARG A 3 -29.30 -11.10 7.50
C ARG A 3 -27.97 -11.79 7.83
N ARG A 4 -27.92 -13.12 7.75
CA ARG A 4 -26.70 -13.94 7.90
C ARG A 4 -25.58 -13.55 6.92
N LYS A 5 -25.90 -13.40 5.63
CA LYS A 5 -24.94 -12.97 4.60
C LYS A 5 -24.48 -11.52 4.86
N LYS A 6 -25.39 -10.63 5.27
CA LYS A 6 -25.04 -9.23 5.60
C LYS A 6 -24.04 -9.14 6.75
N ILE A 7 -24.27 -9.90 7.82
CA ILE A 7 -23.37 -9.93 8.98
C ILE A 7 -21.99 -10.47 8.55
N LYS A 8 -21.96 -11.55 7.75
CA LYS A 8 -20.70 -12.11 7.23
C LYS A 8 -19.92 -11.10 6.38
N ASP A 9 -20.58 -10.38 5.50
CA ASP A 9 -19.95 -9.39 4.64
C ASP A 9 -19.37 -8.21 5.43
N ILE A 10 -20.08 -7.74 6.46
CA ILE A 10 -19.58 -6.67 7.34
C ILE A 10 -18.36 -7.14 8.14
N LEU A 11 -18.41 -8.33 8.74
CA LEU A 11 -17.31 -8.87 9.53
C LEU A 11 -16.06 -9.10 8.68
N THR A 12 -16.22 -9.69 7.49
CA THR A 12 -15.10 -9.95 6.58
C THR A 12 -14.44 -8.65 6.10
N LYS A 13 -15.23 -7.60 5.82
CA LYS A 13 -14.68 -6.27 5.47
C LYS A 13 -13.88 -5.66 6.63
N ARG A 14 -14.41 -5.72 7.85
CA ARG A 14 -13.72 -5.19 9.05
C ARG A 14 -12.41 -5.93 9.33
N ILE A 15 -12.41 -7.25 9.24
CA ILE A 15 -11.19 -8.07 9.43
C ILE A 15 -10.12 -7.71 8.37
N LYS A 16 -10.52 -7.57 7.10
CA LYS A 16 -9.59 -7.16 6.03
C LYS A 16 -8.98 -5.78 6.28
N GLN A 17 -9.78 -4.82 6.76
CA GLN A 17 -9.30 -3.49 7.13
C GLN A 17 -8.34 -3.53 8.33
N ALA A 18 -8.66 -4.32 9.36
CA ALA A 18 -7.80 -4.49 10.54
C ALA A 18 -6.46 -5.15 10.16
N ASN A 19 -6.48 -6.20 9.35
CA ASN A 19 -5.26 -6.88 8.88
C ASN A 19 -4.39 -5.98 8.00
N LEU A 20 -5.02 -5.10 7.20
CA LEU A 20 -4.29 -4.12 6.40
C LEU A 20 -3.60 -3.06 7.27
N LYS A 21 -4.22 -2.69 8.40
CA LYS A 21 -3.64 -1.75 9.37
C LYS A 21 -2.52 -2.40 10.20
N ALA A 22 -2.69 -3.66 10.59
CA ALA A 22 -1.73 -4.39 11.42
C ALA A 22 -0.51 -4.89 10.64
N ASN A 23 -0.66 -5.20 9.34
CA ASN A 23 0.44 -5.62 8.48
C ASN A 23 0.78 -4.51 7.48
N PRO A 24 1.66 -3.56 7.83
CA PRO A 24 2.06 -2.51 6.91
C PRO A 24 2.67 -3.15 5.67
N LYS A 25 2.05 -2.90 4.50
CA LYS A 25 2.54 -3.35 3.18
C LYS A 25 3.98 -2.93 2.86
N LYS A 26 4.56 -2.05 3.68
CA LYS A 26 5.93 -1.54 3.60
C LYS A 26 6.98 -2.47 4.23
N ALA A 27 6.59 -3.46 5.05
CA ALA A 27 7.55 -4.32 5.76
C ALA A 27 8.36 -5.25 4.84
N LYS A 28 7.89 -5.49 3.61
CA LYS A 28 8.61 -6.23 2.57
C LYS A 28 8.49 -5.49 1.25
N PRO A 29 9.59 -5.31 0.48
CA PRO A 29 9.49 -4.74 -0.85
C PRO A 29 8.55 -5.59 -1.69
N LYS A 30 7.59 -4.96 -2.35
CA LYS A 30 6.67 -5.66 -3.25
C LYS A 30 7.50 -6.28 -4.37
N TYR A 31 7.43 -7.61 -4.52
CA TYR A 31 8.13 -8.28 -5.60
C TYR A 31 7.50 -7.87 -6.93
N ILE A 32 8.28 -7.14 -7.73
CA ILE A 32 7.95 -6.72 -9.09
C ILE A 32 8.80 -7.53 -10.08
N SER A 33 8.24 -7.83 -11.25
CA SER A 33 8.99 -8.56 -12.28
C SER A 33 10.17 -7.73 -12.82
N LYS A 34 11.17 -8.38 -13.44
CA LYS A 34 12.33 -7.67 -14.02
C LYS A 34 11.91 -6.58 -15.03
N ALA A 35 10.86 -6.84 -15.82
CA ALA A 35 10.33 -5.89 -16.79
C ALA A 35 9.66 -4.66 -16.12
N GLU A 36 9.02 -4.86 -14.98
CA GLU A 36 8.33 -3.81 -14.24
C GLU A 36 9.31 -2.92 -13.46
N ARG A 37 10.44 -3.48 -13.01
CA ARG A 37 11.54 -2.71 -12.43
C ARG A 37 12.22 -1.80 -13.46
N ALA A 38 12.48 -2.30 -14.67
CA ALA A 38 13.06 -1.49 -15.75
C ALA A 38 12.15 -0.32 -16.14
N LYS A 39 10.84 -0.56 -16.27
CA LYS A 39 9.86 0.52 -16.53
C LYS A 39 9.84 1.57 -15.42
N MET A 40 9.93 1.14 -14.16
CA MET A 40 9.95 2.07 -13.02
C MET A 40 11.25 2.87 -12.94
N GLU A 41 12.39 2.30 -13.35
CA GLU A 41 13.68 3.00 -13.46
C GLU A 41 13.69 4.01 -14.63
N GLU A 42 13.09 3.65 -15.77
CA GLU A 42 12.88 4.57 -16.92
C GLU A 42 11.92 5.72 -16.55
N GLU A 43 10.83 5.42 -15.85
CA GLU A 43 9.89 6.45 -15.38
C GLU A 43 10.53 7.36 -14.32
N ALA A 44 11.30 6.81 -13.38
CA ALA A 44 12.03 7.58 -12.35
C ALA A 44 13.13 8.47 -12.93
N THR A 45 13.78 8.06 -14.03
CA THR A 45 14.77 8.88 -14.73
C THR A 45 14.13 9.97 -15.59
N SER A 46 12.88 9.79 -16.02
CA SER A 46 12.14 10.76 -16.83
C SER A 46 11.44 11.88 -16.02
N ASN A 47 11.13 11.65 -14.74
CA ASN A 47 10.45 12.62 -13.87
C ASN A 47 11.06 12.62 -12.45
N PRO A 48 12.13 13.39 -12.21
CA PRO A 48 12.77 13.47 -10.90
C PRO A 48 11.89 14.11 -9.81
N ASP A 49 10.89 14.92 -10.18
CA ASP A 49 10.04 15.67 -9.23
C ASP A 49 9.01 14.81 -8.46
N LEU A 50 8.80 13.55 -8.84
CA LEU A 50 7.82 12.68 -8.16
C LEU A 50 8.41 11.92 -6.94
N VAL A 51 9.73 11.96 -6.75
CA VAL A 51 10.41 11.21 -5.69
C VAL A 51 10.36 11.95 -4.34
N GLU A 52 10.46 13.29 -4.34
CA GLU A 52 10.53 14.10 -3.11
C GLU A 52 9.23 14.15 -2.28
N ILE A 53 8.05 14.07 -2.91
CA ILE A 53 6.76 14.18 -2.19
C ILE A 53 6.48 12.96 -1.29
N THR A 54 7.10 11.81 -1.57
CA THR A 54 6.84 10.57 -0.81
C THR A 54 7.72 10.39 0.43
N THR A 55 8.82 11.13 0.52
CA THR A 55 9.76 11.05 1.64
C THR A 55 9.40 12.02 2.77
N GLU A 56 8.83 13.18 2.47
CA GLU A 56 8.68 14.26 3.47
C GLU A 56 7.48 14.14 4.42
N THR A 57 6.46 13.31 4.12
CA THR A 57 5.30 13.17 5.02
C THR A 57 5.44 12.05 6.07
N ASN A 58 6.57 11.34 6.12
CA ASN A 58 6.75 10.18 7.02
C ASN A 58 7.60 10.45 8.26
N ASP A 59 8.27 11.61 8.40
CA ASP A 59 9.27 11.84 9.45
C ASP A 59 8.86 12.81 10.58
N THR A 60 7.63 13.35 10.60
CA THR A 60 7.18 14.28 11.65
C THR A 60 6.04 13.75 12.53
N LYS A 61 6.11 12.48 12.94
CA LYS A 61 5.19 11.99 13.98
C LYS A 61 5.75 10.86 14.83
N ASP A 62 6.92 11.07 15.42
CA ASP A 62 7.36 10.33 16.62
C ASP A 62 8.40 11.19 17.38
N ALA A 63 7.92 12.19 18.12
CA ALA A 63 8.61 12.86 19.23
C ALA A 63 7.57 13.32 20.26
#